data_AF-A0A7K4GUJ5-F1
#
_entry.id   AF-A0A7K4GUJ5-F1
#
_cell.length_a   1.000
_cell.length_b   1.000
_cell.length_c   1.000
_cell.angle_alpha   90.00
_cell.angle_beta   90.00
_cell.angle_gamma   90.00
#
_symmetry.space_group_name_H-M   'P 1'
#
loop_
_entity.id
_entity.type
_entity.pdbx_description
1 polymer ?
#
loop_
_entity_poly.entity_id
_entity_poly.type
_entity_poly.pdbx_seq_one_letter_code
_entity_poly.pdbx_strand_id
1 'polypeptide(L)'
;MISLEFRRINYRFSWKSSIIFIIFCPLTAFCIIMITNYFWLYFFPLYIFPAGILTSIFVGKICTISLNTNYTLQVPDSVGVYFTLGCSPYPAIVLFLAICLIAPHNKIRGMNKNIWKRKILTFIISSIIIFIVNSFRIAITIYLYHIGTPYYPMHDILEYITTFIAVFTFFICTYSWLPEILISGIWNIESIKNKVSKRHSLEIKNMSHQVKKIKINYILLFWMPICIFIGTGLSILVYQKIF
;
A
#
# COMPACT_ATOMS: atom_id res chain seq x y z
N MET A 1 -7.54 11.40 -28.45
CA MET A 1 -6.58 11.51 -27.33
C MET A 1 -7.40 11.86 -26.10
N ILE A 2 -7.37 11.07 -25.02
CA ILE A 2 -8.19 11.34 -23.83
C ILE A 2 -7.39 12.30 -22.94
N SER A 3 -7.88 13.53 -22.79
CA SER A 3 -7.41 14.50 -21.81
C SER A 3 -8.39 14.57 -20.66
N LEU A 4 -7.93 14.29 -19.45
CA LEU A 4 -8.72 14.40 -18.23
C LEU A 4 -8.35 15.71 -17.54
N GLU A 5 -9.36 16.50 -17.21
CA GLU A 5 -9.19 17.79 -16.54
C GLU A 5 -9.50 17.64 -15.05
N PHE A 6 -8.53 17.98 -14.20
CA PHE A 6 -8.71 18.04 -12.74
C PHE A 6 -8.10 19.34 -12.23
N ARG A 7 -8.87 20.14 -11.49
CA ARG A 7 -8.46 21.49 -11.02
C ARG A 7 -7.96 22.42 -12.13
N ARG A 8 -8.65 22.46 -13.28
CA ARG A 8 -8.27 23.26 -14.47
C ARG A 8 -6.93 22.88 -15.10
N ILE A 9 -6.39 21.72 -14.72
CA ILE A 9 -5.15 21.19 -15.27
C ILE A 9 -5.50 19.99 -16.16
N ASN A 10 -5.00 20.02 -17.39
CA ASN A 10 -5.14 18.93 -18.34
C ASN A 10 -4.05 17.89 -18.13
N TYR A 11 -4.40 16.72 -17.60
CA TYR A 11 -3.47 15.61 -17.43
C TYR A 11 -3.33 14.84 -18.73
N ARG A 12 -2.09 14.58 -19.13
CA ARG A 12 -1.77 13.83 -20.35
C ARG A 12 -0.75 12.75 -20.03
N PHE A 13 -1.20 11.50 -20.10
CA PHE A 13 -0.36 10.31 -19.91
C PHE A 13 -0.12 9.59 -21.23
N SER A 14 0.93 8.77 -21.27
CA SER A 14 1.15 7.82 -22.36
C SER A 14 0.37 6.53 -22.08
N TRP A 15 -0.20 5.91 -23.11
CA TRP A 15 -0.75 4.55 -23.00
C TRP A 15 0.28 3.56 -22.46
N LYS A 16 1.52 3.69 -22.96
CA LYS A 16 2.63 2.82 -22.56
C LYS A 16 2.93 2.97 -21.07
N SER A 17 3.02 4.19 -20.55
CA SER A 17 3.33 4.43 -19.12
C SER A 17 2.25 3.89 -18.18
N SER A 18 1.00 3.92 -18.63
CA SER A 18 -0.13 3.51 -17.82
C SER A 18 -0.29 1.98 -17.77
N ILE A 19 -0.01 1.26 -18.88
CA ILE A 19 0.13 -0.21 -18.84
C ILE A 19 1.32 -0.62 -17.98
N ILE A 20 2.47 0.05 -18.17
CA ILE A 20 3.68 -0.22 -17.40
C ILE A 20 3.35 -0.12 -15.91
N PHE A 21 2.58 0.89 -15.49
CA PHE A 21 2.14 0.98 -14.11
C PHE A 21 1.32 -0.22 -13.61
N ILE A 22 0.30 -0.66 -14.34
CA ILE A 22 -0.55 -1.78 -13.89
C ILE A 22 0.22 -3.11 -13.82
N ILE A 23 1.09 -3.38 -14.79
CA ILE A 23 1.80 -4.67 -14.88
C ILE A 23 3.08 -4.66 -14.05
N PHE A 24 3.91 -3.62 -14.19
CA PHE A 24 5.20 -3.58 -13.53
C PHE A 24 5.10 -3.18 -12.07
N CYS A 25 4.07 -2.46 -11.62
CA CYS A 25 3.93 -2.16 -10.19
C CYS A 25 3.87 -3.43 -9.31
N PRO A 26 2.94 -4.38 -9.53
CA PRO A 26 2.91 -5.61 -8.77
C PRO A 26 4.15 -6.49 -9.01
N LEU A 27 4.67 -6.53 -10.25
CA LEU A 27 5.87 -7.30 -10.56
C LEU A 27 7.10 -6.77 -9.82
N THR A 28 7.29 -5.46 -9.77
CA THR A 28 8.38 -4.82 -9.05
C THR A 28 8.21 -4.98 -7.55
N ALA A 29 6.99 -4.86 -7.01
CA ALA A 29 6.74 -5.15 -5.60
C ALA A 29 7.13 -6.61 -5.27
N PHE A 30 6.72 -7.57 -6.10
CA PHE A 30 7.08 -8.98 -5.95
C PHE A 30 8.59 -9.21 -6.02
N CYS A 31 9.28 -8.65 -7.02
CA CYS A 31 10.74 -8.76 -7.14
C CYS A 31 11.46 -8.17 -5.93
N ILE A 32 11.00 -7.01 -5.43
CA ILE A 32 11.55 -6.40 -4.23
C ILE A 32 11.37 -7.35 -3.05
N ILE A 33 10.17 -7.88 -2.80
CA ILE A 33 9.90 -8.85 -1.71
C ILE A 33 10.83 -10.06 -1.81
N MET A 34 11.01 -10.64 -2.99
CA MET A 34 11.87 -11.81 -3.16
C MET A 34 13.34 -11.52 -2.84
N ILE A 35 13.88 -10.38 -3.29
CA ILE A 35 15.27 -9.99 -3.05
C ILE A 35 15.49 -9.67 -1.56
N THR A 36 14.52 -9.02 -0.95
CA THR A 36 14.63 -8.43 0.37
C THR A 36 14.23 -9.36 1.49
N ASN A 37 13.44 -10.42 1.25
CA ASN A 37 13.15 -11.45 2.25
C ASN A 37 14.45 -11.99 2.86
N TYR A 38 15.53 -12.07 2.07
CA TYR A 38 16.85 -12.45 2.55
C TYR A 38 17.48 -11.41 3.49
N PHE A 39 17.37 -10.13 3.16
CA PHE A 39 17.89 -9.04 3.99
C PHE A 39 17.02 -8.77 5.22
N TRP A 40 15.71 -9.02 5.14
CA TRP A 40 14.74 -8.62 6.14
C TRP A 40 14.90 -9.39 7.45
N LEU A 41 15.35 -10.65 7.39
CA LEU A 41 15.76 -11.40 8.58
C LEU A 41 16.81 -10.62 9.41
N TYR A 42 17.70 -9.86 8.76
CA TYR A 42 18.69 -9.07 9.49
C TYR A 42 18.12 -7.76 10.06
N PHE A 43 17.07 -7.19 9.47
CA PHE A 43 16.47 -5.92 9.91
C PHE A 43 15.26 -6.09 10.84
N PHE A 44 14.67 -7.27 10.90
CA PHE A 44 13.52 -7.56 11.76
C PHE A 44 13.75 -7.25 13.25
N PRO A 45 14.96 -7.43 13.84
CA PRO A 45 15.23 -7.01 15.22
C PRO A 45 15.02 -5.50 15.45
N LEU A 46 15.44 -4.66 14.51
CA LEU A 46 15.23 -3.20 14.57
C LEU A 46 13.73 -2.86 14.50
N TYR A 47 12.94 -3.74 13.90
CA TYR A 47 11.50 -3.59 13.79
C TYR A 47 10.76 -4.01 15.09
N ILE A 48 11.13 -5.12 15.72
CA ILE A 48 10.53 -5.56 16.98
C ILE A 48 10.95 -4.66 18.15
N PHE A 49 12.16 -4.11 18.12
CA PHE A 49 12.72 -3.39 19.26
C PHE A 49 11.81 -2.25 19.80
N PRO A 50 11.30 -1.32 18.97
CA PRO A 50 10.34 -0.31 19.44
C PRO A 50 9.05 -0.92 19.99
N ALA A 51 8.54 -1.99 19.37
CA ALA A 51 7.36 -2.70 19.86
C ALA A 51 7.60 -3.35 21.22
N GLY A 52 8.80 -3.91 21.46
CA GLY A 52 9.19 -4.48 22.75
C GLY A 52 9.30 -3.44 23.86
N ILE A 53 9.84 -2.26 23.54
CA ILE A 53 9.84 -1.11 24.47
C ILE A 53 8.41 -0.71 24.82
N LEU A 54 7.57 -0.48 23.81
CA LEU A 54 6.17 -0.09 24.03
C LEU A 54 5.39 -1.14 24.82
N THR A 55 5.61 -2.43 24.52
CA THR A 55 4.99 -3.54 25.26
C THR A 55 5.43 -3.53 26.71
N SER A 56 6.73 -3.30 26.96
CA SER A 56 7.25 -3.23 28.34
C SER A 56 6.61 -2.10 29.14
N ILE A 57 6.37 -0.95 28.48
CA ILE A 57 5.66 0.19 29.07
C ILE A 57 4.20 -0.17 29.38
N PHE A 58 3.48 -0.78 28.44
CA PHE A 58 2.07 -1.13 28.63
C PHE A 58 1.83 -2.23 29.66
N VAL A 59 2.71 -3.23 29.70
CA VAL A 59 2.61 -4.35 30.64
C VAL A 59 3.19 -3.99 32.01
N GLY A 60 4.10 -3.01 32.08
CA GLY A 60 4.82 -2.67 33.31
C GLY A 60 5.90 -3.71 33.69
N LYS A 61 6.34 -4.53 32.72
CA LYS A 61 7.40 -5.55 32.90
C LYS A 61 8.40 -5.49 31.74
N ILE A 62 9.66 -5.80 32.01
CA ILE A 62 10.70 -5.86 30.97
C ILE A 62 10.42 -7.06 30.07
N CYS A 63 10.07 -6.81 28.81
CA CYS A 63 9.90 -7.85 27.81
C CYS A 63 11.26 -8.21 27.19
N THR A 64 11.53 -9.48 27.00
CA THR A 64 12.75 -9.96 26.34
C THR A 64 12.47 -10.29 24.87
N ILE A 65 13.40 -9.92 24.00
CA ILE A 65 13.35 -10.26 22.57
C ILE A 65 14.33 -11.41 22.36
N SER A 66 13.82 -12.58 21.97
CA SER A 66 14.67 -13.69 21.54
C SER A 66 14.83 -13.66 20.03
N LEU A 67 16.09 -13.75 19.57
CA LEU A 67 16.49 -13.69 18.17
C LEU A 67 16.65 -15.07 17.52
N ASN A 68 15.98 -16.10 18.06
CA ASN A 68 15.94 -17.42 17.41
C ASN A 68 15.18 -17.37 16.07
N THR A 69 15.18 -18.48 15.33
CA THR A 69 14.62 -18.61 13.96
C THR A 69 13.21 -18.04 13.78
N ASN A 70 12.41 -18.00 14.85
CA ASN A 70 11.15 -17.28 14.93
C ASN A 70 11.31 -16.22 16.02
N TYR A 71 11.46 -14.95 15.66
CA TYR A 71 11.64 -13.88 16.64
C TYR A 71 10.48 -13.90 17.64
N THR A 72 10.79 -13.99 18.92
CA THR A 72 9.77 -14.04 19.96
C THR A 72 9.87 -12.84 20.88
N LEU A 73 8.73 -12.23 21.18
CA LEU A 73 8.63 -11.33 22.31
C LEU A 73 8.09 -12.12 23.50
N GLN A 74 8.87 -12.18 24.58
CA GLN A 74 8.49 -12.86 25.80
C GLN A 74 8.17 -11.84 26.87
N VAL A 75 6.93 -11.90 27.35
CA VAL A 75 6.47 -11.16 28.53
C VAL A 75 6.72 -12.06 29.76
N PRO A 76 7.25 -11.53 30.88
CA PRO A 76 7.45 -12.34 32.07
C PRO A 76 6.14 -12.93 32.58
N ASP A 77 6.16 -14.21 32.92
CA ASP A 77 5.01 -15.01 33.39
C ASP A 77 3.93 -15.26 32.32
N SER A 78 4.28 -15.17 31.03
CA SER A 78 3.36 -15.44 29.92
C SER A 78 4.01 -16.28 28.82
N VAL A 79 3.18 -16.86 27.96
CA VAL A 79 3.64 -17.58 26.77
C VAL A 79 4.23 -16.57 25.79
N GLY A 80 5.40 -16.88 25.22
CA GLY A 80 6.04 -16.04 24.22
C GLY A 80 5.19 -15.91 22.96
N VAL A 81 5.13 -14.70 22.40
CA VAL A 81 4.43 -14.41 21.15
C VAL A 81 5.44 -14.49 20.00
N TYR A 82 5.14 -15.33 19.01
CA TYR A 82 5.97 -15.52 17.82
C TYR A 82 5.61 -14.50 16.75
N PHE A 83 6.63 -13.87 16.16
CA PHE A 83 6.46 -12.94 15.05
C PHE A 83 6.97 -13.55 13.76
N THR A 84 6.13 -13.52 12.73
CA THR A 84 6.51 -13.89 11.37
C THR A 84 6.69 -12.63 10.52
N LEU A 85 7.23 -12.81 9.31
CA LEU A 85 7.27 -11.77 8.28
C LEU A 85 5.90 -11.14 8.00
N GLY A 86 4.81 -11.90 8.16
CA GLY A 86 3.43 -11.39 8.00
C GLY A 86 3.05 -10.33 9.03
N CYS A 87 3.66 -10.34 10.22
CA CYS A 87 3.42 -9.31 11.24
C CYS A 87 4.11 -7.98 10.90
N SER A 88 5.00 -7.96 9.89
CA SER A 88 5.77 -6.79 9.47
C SER A 88 4.95 -5.85 8.58
N PRO A 89 5.16 -4.51 8.62
CA PRO A 89 4.55 -3.62 7.64
C PRO A 89 5.27 -3.69 6.29
N TYR A 90 6.28 -4.56 6.18
CA TYR A 90 7.18 -4.69 5.05
C TYR A 90 6.45 -4.83 3.69
N PRO A 91 5.45 -5.73 3.53
CA PRO A 91 4.78 -5.87 2.24
C PRO A 91 4.11 -4.57 1.77
N ALA A 92 3.51 -3.82 2.70
CA ALA A 92 2.87 -2.54 2.39
C ALA A 92 3.91 -1.48 1.98
N ILE A 93 5.03 -1.38 2.71
CA ILE A 93 6.13 -0.45 2.39
C ILE A 93 6.70 -0.75 1.00
N VAL A 94 6.89 -2.03 0.66
CA VAL A 94 7.37 -2.42 -0.67
C VAL A 94 6.39 -2.05 -1.78
N LEU A 95 5.10 -2.30 -1.56
CA LEU A 95 4.07 -1.90 -2.51
C LEU A 95 4.09 -0.38 -2.73
N PHE A 96 4.21 0.40 -1.66
CA PHE A 96 4.31 1.86 -1.74
C PHE A 96 5.58 2.32 -2.45
N LEU A 97 6.71 1.65 -2.24
CA LEU A 97 7.94 1.90 -2.98
C LEU A 97 7.75 1.64 -4.49
N ALA A 98 7.16 0.50 -4.85
CA ALA A 98 6.87 0.16 -6.25
C ALA A 98 5.94 1.20 -6.91
N ILE A 99 4.89 1.64 -6.20
CA ILE A 99 4.00 2.71 -6.68
C ILE A 99 4.80 4.01 -6.87
N CYS A 100 5.63 4.40 -5.91
CA CYS A 100 6.48 5.59 -6.03
C CYS A 100 7.41 5.51 -7.25
N LEU A 101 8.04 4.36 -7.51
CA LEU A 101 8.95 4.20 -8.64
C LEU A 101 8.23 4.25 -9.99
N ILE A 102 7.07 3.59 -10.10
CA ILE A 102 6.47 3.28 -11.41
C ILE A 102 5.30 4.21 -11.76
N ALA A 103 4.70 4.88 -10.77
CA ALA A 103 3.57 5.77 -11.02
C ALA A 103 3.90 6.79 -12.12
N PRO A 104 3.08 6.87 -13.17
CA PRO A 104 3.39 7.61 -14.38
C PRO A 104 3.40 9.11 -14.10
N HIS A 105 4.27 9.83 -14.81
CA HIS A 105 4.36 11.28 -14.69
C HIS A 105 3.54 11.96 -15.79
N ASN A 106 3.03 13.15 -15.49
CA ASN A 106 2.33 13.96 -16.48
C ASN A 106 3.32 14.40 -17.58
N LYS A 107 2.89 14.66 -18.81
CA LYS A 107 3.78 15.19 -19.86
C LYS A 107 4.10 16.69 -19.72
N ILE A 108 3.37 17.40 -18.87
CA ILE A 108 3.53 18.85 -18.68
C ILE A 108 4.77 19.13 -17.81
N ARG A 109 5.81 19.75 -18.39
CA ARG A 109 7.10 20.04 -17.71
C ARG A 109 6.94 20.76 -16.37
N GLY A 110 6.02 21.72 -16.26
CA GLY A 110 5.81 22.50 -15.04
C GLY A 110 5.34 21.65 -13.84
N MET A 111 4.56 20.60 -14.08
CA MET A 111 4.03 19.74 -13.02
C MET A 111 5.01 18.67 -12.55
N ASN A 112 5.91 18.25 -13.45
CA ASN A 112 6.94 17.27 -13.14
C ASN A 112 8.11 17.87 -12.35
N LYS A 113 8.18 19.19 -12.22
CA LYS A 113 9.21 19.84 -11.41
C LYS A 113 9.14 19.26 -9.99
N ASN A 114 10.26 18.71 -9.53
CA ASN A 114 10.43 18.11 -8.21
C ASN A 114 9.55 16.86 -7.93
N ILE A 115 9.02 16.18 -8.95
CA ILE A 115 8.16 14.99 -8.74
C ILE A 115 8.87 13.90 -7.91
N TRP A 116 10.15 13.64 -8.18
CA TRP A 116 10.94 12.66 -7.43
C TRP A 116 11.14 13.06 -5.97
N LYS A 117 11.41 14.35 -5.69
CA LYS A 117 11.50 14.86 -4.32
C LYS A 117 10.18 14.66 -3.57
N ARG A 118 9.03 14.93 -4.21
CA ARG A 118 7.71 14.69 -3.62
C ARG A 118 7.50 13.20 -3.32
N LYS A 119 7.76 12.32 -4.31
CA LYS A 119 7.63 10.86 -4.17
C LYS A 119 8.51 10.28 -3.06
N ILE A 120 9.78 10.68 -3.00
CA ILE A 120 10.73 10.23 -1.97
C ILE A 120 10.26 10.72 -0.59
N LEU A 121 9.88 11.99 -0.47
CA LEU A 121 9.40 12.54 0.81
C LEU A 121 8.11 11.84 1.27
N THR A 122 7.16 11.62 0.36
CA THR A 122 5.94 10.84 0.61
C THR A 122 6.28 9.43 1.09
N PHE A 123 7.21 8.74 0.42
CA PHE A 123 7.62 7.39 0.79
C PHE A 123 8.26 7.34 2.18
N ILE A 124 9.18 8.26 2.49
CA ILE A 124 9.85 8.32 3.79
C ILE A 124 8.83 8.59 4.91
N ILE A 125 8.01 9.64 4.76
CA ILE A 125 7.04 10.02 5.79
C ILE A 125 6.01 8.91 6.02
N SER A 126 5.44 8.34 4.95
CA SER A 126 4.48 7.25 5.08
C SER A 126 5.11 6.02 5.72
N SER A 127 6.32 5.63 5.34
CA SER A 127 7.03 4.49 5.93
C SER A 127 7.27 4.67 7.43
N ILE A 128 7.68 5.87 7.87
CA ILE A 128 7.87 6.17 9.29
C ILE A 128 6.55 6.05 10.07
N ILE A 129 5.48 6.64 9.56
CA ILE A 129 4.17 6.59 10.23
C ILE A 129 3.66 5.14 10.32
N ILE A 130 3.74 4.38 9.22
CA ILE A 130 3.33 2.97 9.19
C ILE A 130 4.14 2.15 10.18
N PHE A 131 5.45 2.38 10.27
CA PHE A 131 6.32 1.72 11.23
C PHE A 131 5.89 1.98 12.67
N ILE A 132 5.60 3.25 13.02
CA ILE A 132 5.13 3.64 14.35
C ILE A 132 3.78 2.98 14.65
N VAL A 133 2.79 3.14 13.77
CA VAL A 133 1.45 2.57 13.91
C VAL A 133 1.51 1.06 14.10
N ASN A 134 2.36 0.38 13.34
CA ASN A 134 2.49 -1.07 13.45
C ASN A 134 3.17 -1.50 14.76
N SER A 135 4.13 -0.72 15.26
CA SER A 135 4.75 -0.95 16.57
C SER A 135 3.73 -0.85 17.71
N PHE A 136 2.83 0.14 17.65
CA PHE A 136 1.71 0.26 18.58
C PHE A 136 0.75 -0.93 18.49
N ARG A 137 0.42 -1.37 17.27
CA ARG A 137 -0.45 -2.54 17.08
C ARG A 137 0.13 -3.79 17.73
N ILE A 138 1.42 -4.06 17.55
CA ILE A 138 2.08 -5.20 18.21
C ILE A 138 2.00 -5.04 19.74
N ALA A 139 2.35 -3.88 20.27
CA ALA A 139 2.34 -3.63 21.70
C ALA A 139 0.95 -3.77 22.33
N ILE A 140 -0.08 -3.23 21.67
CA ILE A 140 -1.49 -3.35 22.11
C ILE A 140 -1.93 -4.82 22.03
N THR A 141 -1.61 -5.54 20.95
CA THR A 141 -1.98 -6.95 20.80
C THR A 141 -1.42 -7.80 21.94
N ILE A 142 -0.13 -7.60 22.28
CA ILE A 142 0.52 -8.35 23.35
C ILE A 142 -0.03 -7.95 24.73
N TYR A 143 -0.25 -6.66 24.96
CA TYR A 143 -0.89 -6.17 26.18
C TYR A 143 -2.28 -6.80 26.38
N LEU A 144 -3.11 -6.78 25.34
CA LEU A 144 -4.44 -7.40 25.36
C LEU A 144 -4.36 -8.90 25.61
N TYR A 145 -3.40 -9.59 24.97
CA TYR A 145 -3.16 -11.01 25.20
C TYR A 145 -2.75 -11.28 26.65
N HIS A 146 -1.89 -10.44 27.22
CA HIS A 146 -1.42 -10.57 28.59
C HIS A 146 -2.54 -10.43 29.64
N ILE A 147 -3.53 -9.55 29.40
CA ILE A 147 -4.71 -9.43 30.28
C ILE A 147 -5.78 -10.50 30.03
N GLY A 148 -5.49 -11.52 29.21
CA GLY A 148 -6.34 -12.70 29.02
C GLY A 148 -7.26 -12.67 27.79
N THR A 149 -7.11 -11.70 26.88
CA THR A 149 -7.89 -11.74 25.63
C THR A 149 -7.33 -12.76 24.64
N PRO A 150 -8.18 -13.39 23.79
CA PRO A 150 -7.70 -14.30 22.77
C PRO A 150 -6.78 -13.61 21.76
N TYR A 151 -5.59 -14.17 21.53
CA TYR A 151 -4.57 -13.58 20.66
C TYR A 151 -5.05 -13.39 19.21
N TYR A 152 -5.48 -14.47 18.54
CA TYR A 152 -5.78 -14.46 17.11
C TYR A 152 -6.87 -13.44 16.70
N PRO A 153 -8.05 -13.38 17.34
CA PRO A 153 -9.07 -12.40 16.99
C PRO A 153 -8.58 -10.95 17.14
N MET A 154 -7.81 -10.66 18.19
CA MET A 154 -7.30 -9.31 18.43
C MET A 154 -6.19 -8.95 17.44
N HIS A 155 -5.29 -9.90 17.17
CA HIS A 155 -4.26 -9.76 16.16
C HIS A 155 -4.87 -9.40 14.80
N ASP A 156 -5.87 -10.16 14.35
CA ASP A 156 -6.47 -9.98 13.02
C ASP A 156 -7.22 -8.65 12.92
N ILE A 157 -8.02 -8.28 13.93
CA ILE A 157 -8.74 -7.00 13.95
C ILE A 157 -7.75 -5.83 13.90
N LEU A 158 -6.71 -5.85 14.72
CA LEU A 158 -5.72 -4.78 14.76
C LEU A 158 -4.86 -4.76 13.48
N GLU A 159 -4.61 -5.91 12.85
CA GLU A 159 -3.97 -6.00 11.54
C GLU A 159 -4.80 -5.30 10.45
N TYR A 160 -6.11 -5.52 10.40
CA TYR A 160 -6.98 -4.81 9.46
C TYR A 160 -7.01 -3.31 9.71
N ILE A 161 -7.12 -2.88 10.97
CA ILE A 161 -7.11 -1.46 11.35
C ILE A 161 -5.79 -0.81 10.93
N THR A 162 -4.65 -1.44 11.22
CA THR A 162 -3.34 -0.89 10.86
C THR A 162 -3.11 -0.85 9.36
N THR A 163 -3.59 -1.85 8.62
CA THR A 163 -3.56 -1.85 7.15
C THR A 163 -4.38 -0.69 6.60
N PHE A 164 -5.56 -0.43 7.18
CA PHE A 164 -6.42 0.67 6.76
C PHE A 164 -5.73 2.03 7.00
N ILE A 165 -5.17 2.22 8.20
CA ILE A 165 -4.40 3.42 8.54
C ILE A 165 -3.21 3.58 7.59
N ALA A 166 -2.46 2.51 7.30
CA ALA A 166 -1.31 2.55 6.41
C ALA A 166 -1.68 3.02 4.99
N VAL A 167 -2.76 2.47 4.43
CA VAL A 167 -3.30 2.90 3.14
C VAL A 167 -3.72 4.37 3.22
N PHE A 168 -4.50 4.75 4.22
CA PHE A 168 -5.00 6.12 4.36
C PHE A 168 -3.86 7.14 4.52
N THR A 169 -2.88 6.86 5.36
CA THR A 169 -1.65 7.66 5.52
C THR A 169 -0.92 7.80 4.20
N PHE A 170 -0.70 6.71 3.47
CA PHE A 170 -0.05 6.78 2.16
C PHE A 170 -0.84 7.68 1.20
N PHE A 171 -2.16 7.59 1.17
CA PHE A 171 -3.02 8.45 0.35
C PHE A 171 -2.93 9.94 0.75
N ILE A 172 -2.88 10.24 2.04
CA ILE A 172 -2.67 11.62 2.53
C ILE A 172 -1.28 12.11 2.11
N CYS A 173 -0.22 11.34 2.35
CA CYS A 173 1.14 11.73 2.00
C CYS A 173 1.35 11.85 0.49
N THR A 174 0.59 11.09 -0.31
CA THR A 174 0.61 11.18 -1.78
C THR A 174 -0.24 12.33 -2.30
N TYR A 175 -1.07 13.03 -1.50
CA TYR A 175 -2.01 14.05 -1.96
C TYR A 175 -1.43 15.06 -2.97
N SER A 176 -0.15 15.43 -2.82
CA SER A 176 0.56 16.34 -3.72
C SER A 176 0.83 15.81 -5.14
N TRP A 177 0.74 14.50 -5.36
CA TRP A 177 0.88 13.82 -6.65
C TRP A 177 -0.13 12.67 -6.85
N LEU A 178 -1.13 12.59 -5.97
CA LEU A 178 -2.22 11.62 -5.99
C LEU A 178 -3.09 11.78 -7.25
N PRO A 179 -3.38 13.00 -7.76
CA PRO A 179 -4.07 13.14 -9.03
C PRO A 179 -3.39 12.37 -10.16
N GLU A 180 -2.06 12.34 -10.21
CA GLU A 180 -1.31 11.61 -11.23
C GLU A 180 -1.57 10.10 -11.14
N ILE A 181 -1.58 9.52 -9.93
CA ILE A 181 -1.90 8.10 -9.72
C ILE A 181 -3.35 7.82 -10.16
N LEU A 182 -4.30 8.56 -9.61
CA LEU A 182 -5.73 8.32 -9.81
C LEU A 182 -6.14 8.50 -11.26
N ILE A 183 -5.71 9.60 -11.88
CA ILE A 183 -6.05 9.92 -13.26
C ILE A 183 -5.39 8.90 -14.18
N SER A 184 -4.17 8.41 -13.89
CA SER A 184 -3.58 7.34 -14.69
C SER A 184 -4.36 6.02 -14.60
N GLY A 185 -4.90 5.69 -13.42
CA GLY A 185 -5.78 4.53 -13.22
C GLY A 185 -7.10 4.67 -13.99
N ILE A 186 -7.79 5.80 -13.82
CA ILE A 186 -9.04 6.09 -14.54
C ILE A 186 -8.82 6.06 -16.05
N TRP A 187 -7.73 6.69 -16.50
CA TRP A 187 -7.36 6.75 -17.91
C TRP A 187 -7.07 5.37 -18.50
N ASN A 188 -6.48 4.45 -17.72
CA ASN A 188 -6.32 3.04 -18.11
C ASN A 188 -7.67 2.34 -18.28
N ILE A 189 -8.56 2.44 -17.28
CA ILE A 189 -9.89 1.83 -17.33
C ILE A 189 -10.66 2.34 -18.54
N GLU A 190 -10.67 3.66 -18.75
CA GLU A 190 -11.32 4.27 -19.91
C GLU A 190 -10.68 3.86 -21.24
N SER A 191 -9.34 3.76 -21.29
CA SER A 191 -8.65 3.36 -22.52
C SER A 191 -8.88 1.88 -22.85
N ILE A 192 -8.97 1.01 -21.85
CA ILE A 192 -9.37 -0.40 -22.03
C ILE A 192 -10.82 -0.45 -22.49
N LYS A 193 -11.73 0.23 -21.79
CA LYS A 193 -13.15 0.32 -22.15
C LYS A 193 -13.33 0.86 -23.56
N ASN A 194 -12.59 1.89 -23.96
CA ASN A 194 -12.65 2.47 -25.29
C ASN A 194 -11.99 1.60 -26.35
N LYS A 195 -10.99 0.76 -26.03
CA LYS A 195 -10.44 -0.23 -26.98
C LYS A 195 -11.38 -1.41 -27.18
N VAL A 196 -11.97 -1.92 -26.10
CA VAL A 196 -13.01 -2.97 -26.13
C VAL A 196 -14.23 -2.45 -26.88
N SER A 197 -14.72 -1.26 -26.50
CA SER A 197 -15.80 -0.56 -27.17
C SER A 197 -15.44 -0.12 -28.57
N LYS A 198 -14.18 0.18 -28.93
CA LYS A 198 -13.76 0.42 -30.33
C LYS A 198 -13.65 -0.85 -31.15
N ARG A 199 -13.38 -2.02 -30.58
CA ARG A 199 -13.57 -3.29 -31.29
C ARG A 199 -15.06 -3.51 -31.56
N HIS A 200 -15.87 -3.36 -30.51
CA HIS A 200 -17.33 -3.49 -30.57
C HIS A 200 -18.00 -2.41 -31.42
N SER A 201 -17.41 -1.23 -31.50
CA SER A 201 -17.83 -0.12 -32.36
C SER A 201 -17.02 -0.03 -33.64
N LEU A 202 -16.04 -0.87 -33.93
CA LEU A 202 -15.63 -1.09 -35.31
C LEU A 202 -16.62 -2.04 -35.98
N GLU A 203 -17.24 -2.94 -35.21
CA GLU A 203 -18.46 -3.67 -35.60
C GLU A 203 -19.69 -2.75 -35.69
N ILE A 204 -19.90 -1.84 -34.71
CA ILE A 204 -21.08 -0.96 -34.68
C ILE A 204 -20.90 0.37 -35.46
N LYS A 205 -19.69 0.90 -35.70
CA LYS A 205 -19.43 2.17 -36.45
C LYS A 205 -19.34 1.96 -37.96
N ASN A 206 -19.97 0.89 -38.44
CA ASN A 206 -20.87 0.98 -39.60
C ASN A 206 -22.13 1.83 -39.33
N MET A 207 -22.35 2.34 -38.11
CA MET A 207 -23.55 3.10 -37.69
C MET A 207 -23.26 4.28 -36.74
N SER A 208 -22.46 5.25 -37.17
CA SER A 208 -22.44 6.63 -36.62
C SER A 208 -21.63 6.92 -35.33
N HIS A 209 -21.33 8.21 -35.16
CA HIS A 209 -20.11 8.73 -34.58
C HIS A 209 -20.44 9.78 -33.50
N GLN A 210 -20.08 9.56 -32.22
CA GLN A 210 -20.00 10.65 -31.23
C GLN A 210 -18.90 10.44 -30.18
N VAL A 211 -18.29 11.54 -29.76
CA VAL A 211 -17.20 11.61 -28.76
C VAL A 211 -17.79 12.13 -27.44
N LYS A 212 -17.56 11.40 -26.33
CA LYS A 212 -18.14 11.70 -25.01
C LYS A 212 -17.11 12.36 -24.08
N LYS A 213 -17.52 13.43 -23.38
CA LYS A 213 -16.76 14.19 -22.37
C LYS A 213 -17.09 13.62 -20.98
N ILE A 214 -16.10 13.27 -20.16
CA ILE A 214 -16.30 12.63 -18.85
C ILE A 214 -15.92 13.59 -17.73
N LYS A 215 -16.87 13.87 -16.82
CA LYS A 215 -16.64 14.55 -15.54
C LYS A 215 -16.34 13.48 -14.49
N ILE A 216 -15.13 13.50 -13.92
CA ILE A 216 -14.78 12.62 -12.79
C ILE A 216 -15.52 13.12 -11.55
N ASN A 217 -16.37 12.27 -10.97
CA ASN A 217 -17.12 12.57 -9.76
C ASN A 217 -16.28 12.16 -8.53
N TYR A 218 -16.25 12.99 -7.47
CA TYR A 218 -15.42 12.77 -6.26
C TYR A 218 -15.64 11.41 -5.59
N ILE A 219 -16.78 10.78 -5.83
CA ILE A 219 -17.12 9.42 -5.39
C ILE A 219 -16.08 8.40 -5.84
N LEU A 220 -15.58 8.46 -7.09
CA LEU A 220 -14.57 7.51 -7.60
C LEU A 220 -13.21 7.63 -6.89
N LEU A 221 -12.89 8.83 -6.38
CA LEU A 221 -11.69 9.06 -5.57
C LEU A 221 -11.79 8.38 -4.20
N PHE A 222 -13.01 8.30 -3.65
CA PHE A 222 -13.28 7.73 -2.33
C PHE A 222 -13.29 6.19 -2.33
N TRP A 223 -13.68 5.55 -3.43
CA TRP A 223 -13.72 4.08 -3.55
C TRP A 223 -12.38 3.43 -3.86
N MET A 224 -11.39 4.16 -4.42
CA MET A 224 -10.09 3.57 -4.76
C MET A 224 -9.28 3.06 -3.55
N PRO A 225 -9.20 3.77 -2.41
CA PRO A 225 -8.60 3.22 -1.19
C PRO A 225 -9.26 1.91 -0.77
N ILE A 226 -10.57 1.77 -0.93
CA ILE A 226 -11.33 0.55 -0.61
C ILE A 226 -10.96 -0.59 -1.57
N CYS A 227 -10.86 -0.32 -2.88
CA CYS A 227 -10.44 -1.34 -3.84
C CYS A 227 -8.99 -1.79 -3.64
N ILE A 228 -8.09 -0.87 -3.28
CA ILE A 228 -6.70 -1.22 -2.93
C ILE A 228 -6.68 -2.01 -1.62
N PHE A 229 -7.48 -1.62 -0.62
CA PHE A 229 -7.60 -2.33 0.65
C PHE A 229 -8.11 -3.77 0.45
N ILE A 230 -9.12 -3.97 -0.39
CA ILE A 230 -9.62 -5.30 -0.78
C ILE A 230 -8.53 -6.08 -1.52
N GLY A 231 -7.83 -5.44 -2.46
CA GLY A 231 -6.74 -6.07 -3.22
C GLY A 231 -5.56 -6.48 -2.34
N THR A 232 -5.15 -5.64 -1.38
CA THR A 232 -4.09 -5.94 -0.41
C THR A 232 -4.52 -6.99 0.60
N GLY A 233 -5.77 -6.97 1.05
CA GLY A 233 -6.32 -8.02 1.91
C GLY A 233 -6.32 -9.38 1.21
N LEU A 234 -6.69 -9.42 -0.08
CA LEU A 234 -6.63 -10.63 -0.90
C LEU A 234 -5.20 -11.14 -1.11
N SER A 235 -4.23 -10.26 -1.38
CA SER A 235 -2.83 -10.70 -1.55
C SER A 235 -2.16 -11.13 -0.23
N ILE A 236 -2.54 -10.55 0.90
CA ILE A 236 -2.10 -11.02 2.23
C ILE A 236 -2.70 -12.41 2.54
N LEU A 237 -4.00 -12.62 2.27
CA LEU A 237 -4.67 -13.92 2.43
C LEU A 237 -4.06 -15.00 1.53
N VAL A 238 -3.64 -14.64 0.31
CA VAL A 238 -2.94 -15.57 -0.59
C VAL A 238 -1.53 -15.86 -0.08
N TYR A 239 -0.80 -14.86 0.42
CA TYR A 239 0.54 -15.05 0.98
C TYR A 239 0.52 -15.96 2.22
N GLN A 240 -0.42 -15.75 3.15
CA GLN A 240 -0.61 -16.59 4.35
C GLN A 240 -1.06 -18.03 4.06
N LYS A 241 -1.58 -18.33 2.86
CA LYS A 241 -1.93 -19.70 2.45
C LYS A 241 -0.79 -20.43 1.74
N ILE A 242 0.19 -19.70 1.23
CA ILE A 242 1.32 -20.25 0.48
C ILE A 242 2.53 -20.50 1.40
N PHE A 243 2.65 -19.74 2.50
CA PHE A 243 3.72 -19.83 3.49
C PHE A 243 3.16 -20.04 4.88
#